data_AF-A0A7C4YUZ9-F1
#
_entry.id   AF-A0A7C4YUZ9-F1
#
_cell.length_a   1.000
_cell.length_b   1.000
_cell.length_c   1.000
_cell.angle_alpha   90.00
_cell.angle_beta   90.00
_cell.angle_gamma   90.00
#
_symmetry.space_group_name_H-M   'P 1'
#
loop_
_entity.id
_entity.type
_entity.pdbx_description
1 polymer ?
#
loop_
_entity_poly.entity_id
_entity_poly.type
_entity_poly.pdbx_seq_one_letter_code
_entity_poly.pdbx_strand_id
1 'polypeptide(L)'
;MNRTWRILIIILLVLIGIGAGVYYYTGRRAASQEPAYQVVTVQRGTVVSKVTTTGTISPNRQVALTFRSAGTVAEVLVQPGDRVKEGQLLARLDDRDYQLAVEQAESALEISKLQLAKAEAGPSPEDIAAARASVESAEASLKKLKQGPTPQEITVAKSSLEQARIALQQAQAAYDKVAWVGGVGALPQSLQLQQATIQYEAALANYQL
;
A
#
# COMPACT_ATOMS: atom_id res chain seq x y z
N MET A 1 20.99 31.51 -156.33
CA MET A 1 20.19 32.52 -155.60
C MET A 1 20.11 32.11 -154.13
N ASN A 2 20.47 32.90 -153.11
CA ASN A 2 21.31 34.10 -153.01
C ASN A 2 22.12 34.03 -151.68
N ARG A 3 23.36 34.56 -151.64
CA ARG A 3 24.22 34.47 -150.43
C ARG A 3 23.83 35.43 -149.30
N THR A 4 23.05 36.47 -149.58
CA THR A 4 22.73 37.58 -148.64
C THR A 4 21.80 37.19 -147.50
N TRP A 5 20.85 36.24 -147.71
CA TRP A 5 19.91 35.82 -146.65
C TRP A 5 20.63 35.19 -145.44
N ARG A 6 21.68 34.39 -145.69
CA ARG A 6 22.45 33.74 -144.61
C ARG A 6 23.13 34.73 -143.67
N ILE A 7 23.50 35.92 -144.16
CA ILE A 7 24.13 36.98 -143.35
C ILE A 7 23.10 37.62 -142.40
N LEU A 8 21.87 37.86 -142.86
CA LEU A 8 20.79 38.42 -142.04
C LEU A 8 20.41 37.51 -140.85
N ILE A 9 20.42 36.19 -141.04
CA ILE A 9 20.13 35.23 -139.95
C ILE A 9 21.22 35.26 -138.87
N ILE A 10 22.49 35.39 -139.26
CA ILE A 10 23.61 35.46 -138.31
C ILE A 10 23.55 36.75 -137.48
N ILE A 11 23.23 37.89 -138.11
CA ILE A 11 23.09 39.18 -137.39
C ILE A 11 21.94 39.12 -136.36
N LEU A 12 20.82 38.48 -136.70
CA LEU A 12 19.69 38.33 -135.78
C LEU A 12 20.05 37.45 -134.55
N LEU A 13 20.81 36.37 -134.75
CA LEU A 13 21.28 35.51 -133.66
C LEU A 13 22.24 36.25 -132.70
N VAL A 14 23.14 37.09 -133.23
CA VAL A 14 24.06 37.89 -132.40
C VAL A 14 23.30 38.90 -131.53
N LEU A 15 22.27 39.57 -132.08
CA LEU A 15 21.43 40.51 -131.32
C LEU A 15 20.68 39.83 -130.15
N ILE A 16 20.16 38.62 -130.36
CA ILE A 16 19.48 37.85 -129.30
C ILE A 16 20.47 37.45 -128.20
N GLY A 17 21.69 37.04 -128.57
CA GLY A 17 22.75 36.71 -127.59
C GLY A 17 23.15 37.88 -126.70
N ILE A 18 23.26 39.09 -127.26
CA ILE A 18 23.59 40.31 -126.50
C ILE A 18 22.44 40.69 -125.54
N GLY A 19 21.18 40.60 -125.99
CA GLY A 19 20.02 40.87 -125.15
C GLY A 19 19.93 39.96 -123.91
N ALA A 20 20.19 38.66 -124.09
CA ALA A 20 20.23 37.70 -122.98
C ALA A 20 21.36 37.98 -121.99
N GLY A 21 22.54 38.38 -122.47
CA GLY A 21 23.69 38.73 -121.64
C GLY A 21 23.43 39.93 -120.71
N VAL A 22 22.77 40.97 -121.21
CA VAL A 22 22.44 42.16 -120.41
C VAL A 22 21.41 41.84 -119.31
N TYR A 23 20.39 41.03 -119.62
CA TYR A 23 19.37 40.63 -118.63
C TYR A 23 19.97 39.79 -117.49
N TYR A 24 20.88 38.86 -117.78
CA TYR A 24 21.52 38.05 -116.75
C TYR A 24 22.46 38.87 -115.84
N TYR A 25 23.10 39.91 -116.36
CA TYR A 25 24.02 40.74 -115.59
C TYR A 25 23.31 41.74 -114.66
N THR A 26 22.15 42.28 -115.06
CA THR A 26 21.39 43.23 -114.22
C THR A 26 20.59 42.55 -113.11
N GLY A 27 20.25 41.27 -113.25
CA GLY A 27 19.53 40.48 -112.24
C GLY A 27 20.31 40.10 -110.96
N ARG A 28 21.59 40.49 -110.83
CA ARG A 28 22.46 40.12 -109.69
C ARG A 28 22.87 41.28 -108.77
N ARG A 29 22.12 42.39 -108.72
CA ARG A 29 22.30 43.36 -107.63
C ARG A 29 21.72 42.80 -106.33
N ALA A 30 22.61 42.38 -105.45
CA ALA A 30 22.31 41.81 -104.15
C ALA A 30 21.46 42.78 -103.29
N ALA A 31 20.36 42.25 -102.75
CA ALA A 31 19.68 42.84 -101.62
C ALA A 31 20.45 42.46 -100.35
N SER A 32 21.34 43.35 -99.90
CA SER A 32 22.07 43.19 -98.64
C SER A 32 21.09 43.22 -97.47
N GLN A 33 20.91 42.09 -96.78
CA GLN A 33 20.13 42.03 -95.54
C GLN A 33 20.97 42.57 -94.37
N GLU A 34 20.50 43.62 -93.70
CA GLU A 34 21.07 44.06 -92.42
C GLU A 34 20.62 43.13 -91.28
N PRO A 35 21.51 42.77 -90.32
CA PRO A 35 21.13 41.95 -89.18
C PRO A 35 20.22 42.72 -88.21
N ALA A 36 19.00 42.24 -88.02
CA ALA A 36 18.04 42.83 -87.11
C ALA A 36 18.39 42.51 -85.64
N TYR A 37 18.82 43.52 -84.87
CA TYR A 37 19.04 43.40 -83.44
C TYR A 37 17.73 43.61 -82.66
N GLN A 38 17.34 42.62 -81.85
CA GLN A 38 16.19 42.75 -80.96
C GLN A 38 16.60 43.47 -79.67
N VAL A 39 16.56 44.80 -79.69
CA VAL A 39 16.80 45.65 -78.51
C VAL A 39 15.60 45.60 -77.54
N VAL A 40 15.88 45.35 -76.26
CA VAL A 40 14.88 45.38 -75.18
C VAL A 40 15.24 46.50 -74.20
N THR A 41 14.30 47.41 -73.96
CA THR A 41 14.50 48.54 -73.04
C THR A 41 14.54 48.05 -71.60
N VAL A 42 15.67 48.23 -70.91
CA VAL A 42 15.80 47.88 -69.50
C VAL A 42 14.98 48.82 -68.61
N GLN A 43 14.15 48.26 -67.72
CA GLN A 43 13.38 49.00 -66.72
C GLN A 43 13.97 48.75 -65.33
N ARG A 44 14.10 49.81 -64.52
CA ARG A 44 14.47 49.68 -63.10
C ARG A 44 13.22 49.37 -62.27
N GLY A 45 13.17 48.18 -61.70
CA GLY A 45 12.20 47.78 -60.68
C GLY A 45 12.89 47.40 -59.37
N THR A 46 12.17 47.49 -58.25
CA THR A 46 12.69 47.09 -56.93
C THR A 46 12.78 45.56 -56.85
N VAL A 47 13.99 45.01 -56.83
CA VAL A 47 14.23 43.58 -56.65
C VAL A 47 14.08 43.23 -55.17
N VAL A 48 12.99 42.57 -54.81
CA VAL A 48 12.73 42.13 -53.43
C VAL A 48 13.40 40.77 -53.18
N SER A 49 14.54 40.77 -52.49
CA SER A 49 15.25 39.54 -52.14
C SER A 49 14.55 38.80 -50.99
N LYS A 50 13.64 37.89 -51.33
CA LYS A 50 12.90 37.07 -50.35
C LYS A 50 13.74 35.87 -49.89
N VAL A 51 14.42 36.01 -48.76
CA VAL A 51 15.09 34.89 -48.08
C VAL A 51 14.02 33.95 -47.53
N THR A 52 14.04 32.69 -47.97
CA THR A 52 13.13 31.64 -47.50
C THR A 52 13.91 30.68 -46.60
N THR A 53 13.75 30.82 -45.29
CA THR A 53 14.37 29.93 -44.28
C THR A 53 13.36 28.87 -43.85
N THR A 54 13.77 27.61 -43.84
CA THR A 54 13.05 26.52 -43.18
C THR A 54 13.47 26.43 -41.71
N GLY A 55 12.50 26.43 -40.79
CA GLY A 55 12.71 26.19 -39.37
C GLY A 55 11.69 25.19 -38.83
N THR A 56 12.11 24.35 -37.89
CA THR A 56 11.22 23.41 -37.19
C THR A 56 10.56 24.09 -36.00
N ILE A 57 9.23 24.07 -35.92
CA ILE A 57 8.51 24.42 -34.69
C ILE A 57 8.60 23.26 -33.69
N SER A 58 8.66 23.58 -32.40
CA SER A 58 8.64 22.59 -31.32
C SER A 58 7.76 23.09 -30.18
N PRO A 59 7.10 22.21 -29.39
CA PRO A 59 6.26 22.62 -28.28
C PRO A 59 7.06 23.44 -27.24
N ASN A 60 6.42 24.45 -26.65
CA ASN A 60 7.05 25.25 -25.59
C ASN A 60 7.24 24.46 -24.28
N ARG A 61 6.41 23.45 -24.04
CA ARG A 61 6.52 22.44 -22.98
C ARG A 61 5.95 21.12 -23.51
N GLN A 62 6.56 20.01 -23.09
CA GLN A 62 6.04 18.67 -23.30
C GLN A 62 6.20 17.90 -21.98
N VAL A 63 5.17 17.16 -21.58
CA VAL A 63 5.14 16.38 -20.34
C VAL A 63 4.75 14.95 -20.69
N ALA A 64 5.56 13.98 -20.27
CA ALA A 64 5.18 12.57 -20.31
C ALA A 64 4.26 12.28 -19.11
N LEU A 65 3.04 11.84 -19.38
CA LEU A 65 2.07 11.49 -18.34
C LEU A 65 2.25 10.02 -17.96
N THR A 66 2.49 9.76 -16.68
CA THR A 66 2.63 8.42 -16.12
C THR A 66 1.86 8.32 -14.80
N PHE A 67 1.33 7.13 -14.49
CA PHE A 67 0.75 6.88 -13.18
C PHE A 67 1.85 6.76 -12.12
N ARG A 68 1.59 7.27 -10.91
CA ARG A 68 2.54 7.20 -9.77
C ARG A 68 2.62 5.80 -9.15
N SER A 69 1.59 4.97 -9.37
CA SER A 69 1.47 3.59 -8.90
C SER A 69 1.20 2.68 -10.08
N ALA A 70 1.67 1.44 -10.01
CA ALA A 70 1.31 0.40 -10.98
C ALA A 70 -0.13 -0.08 -10.73
N GLY A 71 -0.85 -0.44 -11.80
CA GLY A 71 -2.20 -1.00 -11.73
C GLY A 71 -2.90 -0.96 -13.08
N THR A 72 -4.17 -1.37 -13.09
CA THR A 72 -5.02 -1.40 -14.29
C THR A 72 -5.71 -0.05 -14.47
N VAL A 73 -5.75 0.49 -15.69
CA VAL A 73 -6.56 1.68 -15.99
C VAL A 73 -8.02 1.29 -16.04
N ALA A 74 -8.85 1.90 -15.18
CA ALA A 74 -10.30 1.70 -15.16
C ALA A 74 -11.00 2.46 -16.28
N GLU A 75 -10.59 3.72 -16.51
CA GLU A 75 -11.19 4.59 -17.53
C GLU A 75 -10.21 5.67 -18.02
N VAL A 76 -10.40 6.09 -19.27
CA VAL A 76 -9.74 7.25 -19.89
C VAL A 76 -10.85 8.22 -20.29
N LEU A 77 -10.75 9.47 -19.82
CA LEU A 77 -11.84 10.46 -19.83
C LEU A 77 -11.65 11.54 -20.91
N VAL A 78 -10.61 11.41 -21.74
CA VAL A 78 -10.24 12.39 -22.80
C VAL A 78 -9.86 11.67 -24.08
N GLN A 79 -10.09 12.33 -25.22
CA GLN A 79 -9.79 11.82 -26.56
C GLN A 79 -8.52 12.47 -27.16
N PRO A 80 -7.83 11.81 -28.10
CA PRO A 80 -6.68 12.40 -28.80
C PRO A 80 -7.08 13.68 -29.55
N GLY A 81 -6.47 14.81 -29.17
CA GLY A 81 -6.76 16.13 -29.73
C GLY A 81 -7.49 17.09 -28.77
N ASP A 82 -7.99 16.59 -27.64
CA ASP A 82 -8.67 17.42 -26.64
C ASP A 82 -7.74 18.44 -25.98
N ARG A 83 -8.28 19.63 -25.71
CA ARG A 83 -7.62 20.67 -24.91
C ARG A 83 -7.94 20.49 -23.44
N VAL A 84 -6.96 20.05 -22.67
CA VAL A 84 -7.09 19.78 -21.23
C VAL A 84 -6.50 20.90 -20.38
N LYS A 85 -7.01 21.07 -19.16
CA LYS A 85 -6.53 22.05 -18.18
C LYS A 85 -5.68 21.39 -17.09
N GLU A 86 -4.87 22.19 -16.40
CA GLU A 86 -4.17 21.73 -15.19
C GLU A 86 -5.18 21.26 -14.13
N GLY A 87 -4.87 20.15 -13.46
CA GLY A 87 -5.76 19.50 -12.49
C GLY A 87 -6.93 18.70 -13.08
N GLN A 88 -7.12 18.69 -14.41
CA GLN A 88 -8.17 17.88 -15.04
C GLN A 88 -7.84 16.38 -14.94
N LEU A 89 -8.80 15.56 -14.50
CA LEU A 89 -8.67 14.11 -14.50
C LEU A 89 -8.71 13.59 -15.95
N LEU A 90 -7.62 12.93 -16.37
CA LEU A 90 -7.46 12.43 -17.75
C LEU A 90 -7.74 10.93 -17.86
N ALA A 91 -7.38 10.17 -16.82
CA ALA A 91 -7.61 8.75 -16.69
C ALA A 91 -7.58 8.36 -15.20
N ARG A 92 -8.29 7.30 -14.83
CA ARG A 92 -8.34 6.76 -13.47
C ARG A 92 -7.88 5.30 -13.44
N LEU A 93 -7.15 4.94 -12.41
CA LEU A 93 -6.73 3.57 -12.10
C LEU A 93 -7.89 2.83 -11.41
N ASP A 94 -7.98 1.51 -11.56
CA ASP A 94 -8.88 0.69 -10.75
C ASP A 94 -8.44 0.78 -9.28
N ASP A 95 -9.27 1.42 -8.46
CA ASP A 95 -8.94 1.80 -7.09
C ASP A 95 -9.66 0.95 -6.03
N ARG A 96 -10.40 -0.08 -6.43
CA ARG A 96 -11.22 -0.93 -5.53
C ARG A 96 -10.41 -1.56 -4.39
N ASP A 97 -9.23 -2.10 -4.68
CA ASP A 97 -8.35 -2.72 -3.67
C ASP A 97 -7.80 -1.66 -2.70
N TYR A 98 -7.55 -0.44 -3.17
CA TYR A 98 -7.11 0.68 -2.32
C TYR A 98 -8.24 1.21 -1.44
N GLN A 99 -9.47 1.30 -1.96
CA GLN A 99 -10.66 1.66 -1.18
C GLN A 99 -10.89 0.66 -0.05
N LEU A 100 -10.83 -0.65 -0.36
CA LEU A 100 -10.95 -1.71 0.65
C LEU A 100 -9.82 -1.66 1.70
N ALA A 101 -8.58 -1.37 1.28
CA ALA A 101 -7.47 -1.20 2.22
C ALA A 101 -7.64 0.02 3.14
N VAL A 102 -8.23 1.11 2.66
CA VAL A 102 -8.57 2.29 3.48
C VAL A 102 -9.68 1.94 4.47
N GLU A 103 -10.77 1.31 4.03
CA GLU A 103 -11.89 0.89 4.90
C GLU A 103 -11.43 -0.06 6.02
N GLN A 104 -10.53 -1.00 5.70
CA GLN A 104 -9.90 -1.88 6.69
C GLN A 104 -9.02 -1.11 7.69
N ALA A 105 -8.23 -0.14 7.21
CA ALA A 105 -7.38 0.69 8.07
C ALA A 105 -8.20 1.62 8.99
N GLU A 106 -9.29 2.20 8.49
CA GLU A 106 -10.23 3.01 9.27
C GLU A 106 -10.93 2.16 10.34
N SER A 107 -11.37 0.95 9.99
CA SER A 107 -11.95 -0.01 10.94
C SER A 107 -10.97 -0.42 12.04
N ALA A 108 -9.71 -0.70 11.68
CA ALA A 108 -8.65 -1.04 12.64
C ALA A 108 -8.28 0.14 13.56
N LEU A 109 -8.29 1.37 13.02
CA LEU A 109 -8.10 2.59 13.79
C LEU A 109 -9.24 2.79 14.79
N GLU A 110 -10.49 2.58 14.41
CA GLU A 110 -11.63 2.74 15.31
C GLU A 110 -11.64 1.69 16.43
N ILE A 111 -11.34 0.42 16.11
CA ILE A 111 -11.13 -0.63 17.13
C ILE A 111 -10.03 -0.21 18.12
N SER A 112 -8.93 0.36 17.63
CA SER A 112 -7.80 0.80 18.45
C SER A 112 -8.17 1.98 19.36
N LYS A 113 -8.98 2.95 18.88
CA LYS A 113 -9.53 4.03 19.72
C LYS A 113 -10.47 3.50 20.81
N LEU A 114 -11.35 2.56 20.48
CA LEU A 114 -12.27 1.94 21.44
C LEU A 114 -11.51 1.15 22.52
N GLN A 115 -10.43 0.47 22.15
CA GLN A 115 -9.54 -0.20 23.11
C GLN A 115 -8.82 0.81 24.02
N LEU A 116 -8.30 1.92 23.46
CA LEU A 116 -7.70 2.99 24.25
C LEU A 116 -8.70 3.61 25.23
N ALA A 117 -9.88 4.01 24.75
CA ALA A 117 -10.94 4.59 25.59
C ALA A 117 -11.37 3.63 26.72
N LYS A 118 -11.44 2.32 26.45
CA LYS A 118 -11.71 1.29 27.47
C LYS A 118 -10.58 1.18 28.50
N ALA A 119 -9.32 1.33 28.09
CA ALA A 119 -8.17 1.30 29.00
C ALA A 119 -8.10 2.59 29.85
N GLU A 120 -8.37 3.75 29.27
CA GLU A 120 -8.38 5.06 29.94
C GLU A 120 -9.55 5.22 30.91
N ALA A 121 -10.71 4.60 30.64
CA ALA A 121 -11.85 4.58 31.56
C ALA A 121 -11.54 3.89 32.90
N GLY A 122 -10.52 3.02 32.93
CA GLY A 122 -10.09 2.31 34.14
C GLY A 122 -11.08 1.25 34.65
N PRO A 123 -10.88 0.75 35.88
CA PRO A 123 -11.80 -0.19 36.51
C PRO A 123 -13.15 0.46 36.81
N SER A 124 -14.23 -0.29 36.66
CA SER A 124 -15.58 0.20 36.98
C SER A 124 -15.75 0.44 38.50
N PRO A 125 -16.70 1.30 38.92
CA PRO A 125 -17.05 1.44 40.33
C PRO A 125 -17.39 0.09 41.00
N GLU A 126 -17.99 -0.83 40.24
CA GLU A 126 -18.33 -2.18 40.64
C GLU A 126 -17.07 -3.04 40.88
N ASP A 127 -16.08 -2.99 39.97
CA ASP A 127 -14.78 -3.66 40.15
C ASP A 127 -14.05 -3.13 41.40
N ILE A 128 -14.06 -1.81 41.60
CA ILE A 128 -13.45 -1.17 42.76
C ILE A 128 -14.16 -1.58 44.06
N ALA A 129 -15.49 -1.66 44.06
CA ALA A 129 -16.28 -2.10 45.20
C ALA A 129 -16.01 -3.59 45.53
N ALA A 130 -15.96 -4.45 44.51
CA ALA A 130 -15.64 -5.87 44.67
C ALA A 130 -14.21 -6.08 45.21
N ALA A 131 -13.23 -5.34 44.69
CA ALA A 131 -11.84 -5.37 45.17
C ALA A 131 -11.74 -4.90 46.64
N ARG A 132 -12.45 -3.83 47.01
CA ARG A 132 -12.50 -3.34 48.41
C ARG A 132 -13.13 -4.37 49.35
N ALA A 133 -14.26 -4.98 48.96
CA ALA A 133 -14.90 -6.03 49.76
C ALA A 133 -14.01 -7.28 49.92
N SER A 134 -13.21 -7.61 48.90
CA SER A 134 -12.21 -8.68 48.98
C SER A 134 -11.10 -8.35 49.99
N VAL A 135 -10.58 -7.13 49.96
CA VAL A 135 -9.59 -6.64 50.94
C VAL A 135 -10.17 -6.63 52.36
N GLU A 136 -11.37 -6.09 52.56
CA GLU A 136 -12.04 -6.05 53.88
C GLU A 136 -12.26 -7.46 54.46
N SER A 137 -12.68 -8.41 53.62
CA SER A 137 -12.83 -9.83 54.00
C SER A 137 -11.50 -10.48 54.39
N ALA A 138 -10.42 -10.18 53.64
CA ALA A 138 -9.08 -10.65 53.95
C ALA A 138 -8.53 -10.03 55.26
N GLU A 139 -8.77 -8.74 55.50
CA GLU A 139 -8.40 -8.05 56.73
C GLU A 139 -9.19 -8.56 57.95
N ALA A 140 -10.49 -8.82 57.80
CA ALA A 140 -11.31 -9.42 58.84
C ALA A 140 -10.84 -10.85 59.19
N SER A 141 -10.48 -11.64 58.18
CA SER A 141 -9.91 -12.98 58.35
C SER A 141 -8.55 -12.93 59.04
N LEU A 142 -7.67 -12.02 58.62
CA LEU A 142 -6.36 -11.79 59.24
C LEU A 142 -6.49 -11.31 60.69
N LYS A 143 -7.45 -10.43 60.99
CA LYS A 143 -7.75 -9.96 62.34
C LYS A 143 -8.22 -11.09 63.23
N LYS A 144 -9.11 -11.97 62.75
CA LYS A 144 -9.56 -13.17 63.48
C LYS A 144 -8.38 -14.10 63.78
N LEU A 145 -7.51 -14.37 62.81
CA LEU A 145 -6.31 -15.19 63.00
C LEU A 145 -5.33 -14.57 64.02
N LYS A 146 -5.12 -13.24 63.97
CA LYS A 146 -4.26 -12.51 64.91
C LYS A 146 -4.82 -12.41 66.33
N GLN A 147 -6.14 -12.50 66.50
CA GLN A 147 -6.78 -12.55 67.82
C GLN A 147 -6.58 -13.90 68.53
N GLY A 148 -6.24 -14.95 67.78
CA GLY A 148 -6.04 -16.30 68.30
C GLY A 148 -7.34 -16.97 68.77
N PRO A 149 -7.24 -18.15 69.41
CA PRO A 149 -8.38 -18.84 70.00
C PRO A 149 -9.04 -18.00 71.10
N THR A 150 -10.37 -18.00 71.15
CA THR A 150 -11.12 -17.32 72.20
C THR A 150 -10.94 -18.01 73.56
N PRO A 151 -11.11 -17.31 74.70
CA PRO A 151 -11.05 -17.93 76.03
C PRO A 151 -12.00 -19.12 76.20
N GLN A 152 -13.14 -19.11 75.49
CA GLN A 152 -14.11 -20.20 75.44
C GLN A 152 -13.54 -21.42 74.70
N GLU A 153 -12.98 -21.24 73.50
CA GLU A 153 -12.32 -22.31 72.74
C GLU A 153 -11.14 -22.92 73.51
N ILE A 154 -10.30 -22.09 74.14
CA ILE A 154 -9.19 -22.54 75.02
C ILE A 154 -9.73 -23.36 76.20
N THR A 155 -10.84 -22.94 76.82
CA THR A 155 -11.46 -23.65 77.95
C THR A 155 -12.03 -25.00 77.51
N VAL A 156 -12.66 -25.08 76.33
CA VAL A 156 -13.18 -26.32 75.74
C VAL A 156 -12.02 -27.27 75.39
N ALA A 157 -10.98 -26.78 74.71
CA ALA A 157 -9.79 -27.56 74.37
C ALA A 157 -9.09 -28.11 75.62
N LYS A 158 -8.89 -27.28 76.65
CA LYS A 158 -8.33 -27.71 77.94
C LYS A 158 -9.19 -28.77 78.65
N SER A 159 -10.52 -28.60 78.62
CA SER A 159 -11.45 -29.55 79.24
C SER A 159 -11.45 -30.89 78.50
N SER A 160 -11.37 -30.86 77.16
CA SER A 160 -11.24 -32.05 76.32
C SER A 160 -9.91 -32.78 76.56
N LEU A 161 -8.81 -32.04 76.69
CA LEU A 161 -7.50 -32.59 77.03
C LEU A 161 -7.49 -33.31 78.39
N GLU A 162 -8.07 -32.72 79.44
CA GLU A 162 -8.16 -33.40 80.75
C GLU A 162 -9.11 -34.61 80.71
N GLN A 163 -10.22 -34.56 79.96
CA GLN A 163 -11.07 -35.75 79.76
C GLN A 163 -10.32 -36.89 79.06
N ALA A 164 -9.60 -36.59 77.97
CA ALA A 164 -8.80 -37.58 77.25
C ALA A 164 -7.65 -38.13 78.10
N ARG A 165 -7.01 -37.29 78.91
CA ARG A 165 -5.99 -37.69 79.88
C ARG A 165 -6.53 -38.64 80.95
N ILE A 166 -7.71 -38.36 81.51
CA ILE A 166 -8.37 -39.24 82.48
C ILE A 166 -8.73 -40.57 81.83
N ALA A 167 -9.25 -40.57 80.60
CA ALA A 167 -9.55 -41.79 79.85
C ALA A 167 -8.28 -42.62 79.58
N LEU A 168 -7.17 -42.00 79.19
CA LEU A 168 -5.86 -42.64 79.03
C LEU A 168 -5.37 -43.25 80.35
N GLN A 169 -5.45 -42.51 81.46
CA GLN A 169 -5.06 -43.03 82.78
C GLN A 169 -5.91 -44.24 83.21
N GLN A 170 -7.22 -44.23 82.92
CA GLN A 170 -8.10 -45.37 83.19
C GLN A 170 -7.76 -46.57 82.30
N ALA A 171 -7.50 -46.35 81.01
CA ALA A 171 -7.12 -47.40 80.06
C ALA A 171 -5.75 -48.01 80.42
N GLN A 172 -4.77 -47.20 80.83
CA GLN A 172 -3.48 -47.67 81.34
C GLN A 172 -3.66 -48.52 82.60
N ALA A 173 -4.42 -48.05 83.58
CA ALA A 173 -4.70 -48.81 84.81
C ALA A 173 -5.50 -50.10 84.57
N ALA A 174 -6.22 -50.21 83.44
CA ALA A 174 -6.87 -51.45 83.00
C ALA A 174 -5.90 -52.39 82.26
N TYR A 175 -4.97 -51.83 81.47
CA TYR A 175 -3.90 -52.56 80.79
C TYR A 175 -2.89 -53.15 81.79
N ASP A 176 -2.45 -52.38 82.78
CA ASP A 176 -1.49 -52.81 83.82
C ASP A 176 -2.00 -54.03 84.59
N LYS A 177 -3.33 -54.16 84.75
CA LYS A 177 -4.01 -55.32 85.37
C LYS A 177 -4.05 -56.59 84.52
N VAL A 178 -3.59 -56.54 83.27
CA VAL A 178 -3.50 -57.70 82.37
C VAL A 178 -2.12 -57.83 81.72
N ALA A 179 -1.21 -56.88 81.97
CA ALA A 179 0.13 -56.82 81.37
C ALA A 179 1.05 -58.03 81.71
N TRP A 180 0.73 -58.79 82.76
CA TRP A 180 1.44 -60.02 83.12
C TRP A 180 0.95 -61.28 82.38
N VAL A 181 -0.14 -61.20 81.62
CA VAL A 181 -0.73 -62.34 80.92
C VAL A 181 -0.09 -62.48 79.53
N GLY A 182 0.45 -63.66 79.21
CA GLY A 182 1.05 -63.92 77.90
C GLY A 182 0.07 -63.62 76.75
N GLY A 183 0.48 -62.79 75.78
CA GLY A 183 -0.35 -62.38 74.65
C GLY A 183 -1.06 -61.03 74.80
N VAL A 184 -0.66 -60.17 75.76
CA VAL A 184 -1.26 -58.84 76.05
C VAL A 184 -1.64 -58.03 74.80
N GLY A 185 -0.81 -58.05 73.75
CA GLY A 185 -1.05 -57.29 72.52
C GLY A 185 -2.38 -57.59 71.82
N ALA A 186 -2.95 -58.78 72.00
CA ALA A 186 -4.22 -59.20 71.38
C ALA A 186 -5.46 -58.99 72.28
N LEU A 187 -5.30 -58.44 73.50
CA LEU A 187 -6.39 -58.24 74.45
C LEU A 187 -7.20 -56.96 74.14
N PRO A 188 -8.52 -56.91 74.43
CA PRO A 188 -9.31 -55.68 74.26
C PRO A 188 -8.74 -54.45 74.99
N GLN A 189 -8.03 -54.67 76.10
CA GLN A 189 -7.39 -53.63 76.91
C GLN A 189 -6.20 -52.96 76.19
N SER A 190 -5.45 -53.67 75.33
CA SER A 190 -4.36 -53.07 74.55
C SER A 190 -4.92 -52.11 73.49
N LEU A 191 -6.00 -52.52 72.82
CA LEU A 191 -6.72 -51.70 71.86
C LEU A 191 -7.36 -50.46 72.53
N GLN A 192 -7.96 -50.62 73.71
CA GLN A 192 -8.48 -49.48 74.48
C GLN A 192 -7.39 -48.50 74.90
N LEU A 193 -6.23 -48.99 75.36
CA LEU A 193 -5.09 -48.14 75.67
C LEU A 193 -4.62 -47.37 74.42
N GLN A 194 -4.44 -48.07 73.29
CA GLN A 194 -4.05 -47.43 72.03
C GLN A 194 -5.06 -46.37 71.57
N GLN A 195 -6.36 -46.65 71.64
CA GLN A 195 -7.42 -45.70 71.30
C GLN A 195 -7.41 -44.47 72.22
N ALA A 196 -7.23 -44.67 73.53
CA ALA A 196 -7.15 -43.57 74.49
C ALA A 196 -5.89 -42.72 74.30
N THR A 197 -4.75 -43.32 73.93
CA THR A 197 -3.52 -42.61 73.58
C THR A 197 -3.74 -41.73 72.35
N ILE A 198 -4.34 -42.26 71.28
CA ILE A 198 -4.66 -41.50 70.05
C ILE A 198 -5.60 -40.33 70.37
N GLN A 199 -6.61 -40.53 71.23
CA GLN A 199 -7.51 -39.45 71.65
C GLN A 199 -6.80 -38.38 72.50
N TYR A 200 -5.89 -38.77 73.39
CA TYR A 200 -5.07 -37.84 74.16
C TYR A 200 -4.14 -37.01 73.25
N GLU A 201 -3.45 -37.65 72.31
CA GLU A 201 -2.58 -36.97 71.34
C GLU A 201 -3.37 -35.99 70.45
N ALA A 202 -4.55 -36.39 69.98
CA ALA A 202 -5.44 -35.51 69.21
C ALA A 202 -5.95 -34.31 70.04
N ALA A 203 -6.31 -34.52 71.31
CA ALA A 203 -6.72 -33.45 72.21
C ALA A 203 -5.55 -32.51 72.57
N LEU A 204 -4.33 -33.05 72.70
CA LEU A 204 -3.11 -32.29 72.96
C LEU A 204 -2.75 -31.39 71.77
N ALA A 205 -2.81 -31.94 70.55
CA ALA A 205 -2.59 -31.16 69.32
C ALA A 205 -3.59 -30.00 69.19
N ASN A 206 -4.87 -30.25 69.47
CA ASN A 206 -5.92 -29.21 69.45
C ASN A 206 -5.77 -28.12 70.53
N TYR A 207 -5.03 -28.38 71.61
CA TYR A 207 -4.73 -27.38 72.66
C TYR A 207 -3.43 -26.61 72.41
N GLN A 208 -2.56 -27.07 71.50
CA GLN A 208 -1.26 -26.46 71.18
C GLN A 208 -1.29 -25.55 69.94
N LEU A 209 -2.45 -25.42 69.27
CA LEU A 209 -2.71 -24.55 68.12
C LEU A 209 -3.23 -23.16 68.54
#